data_AF-A0A7J7IBT6-F1
#
_entry.id   AF-A0A7J7IBT6-F1
#
_cell.length_a   1.000
_cell.length_b   1.000
_cell.length_c   1.000
_cell.angle_alpha   90.00
_cell.angle_beta   90.00
_cell.angle_gamma   90.00
#
_symmetry.space_group_name_H-M   'P 1'
#
loop_
_entity.id
_entity.type
_entity.pdbx_description
1 polymer ?
#
loop_
_entity_poly.entity_id
_entity_poly.type
_entity_poly.pdbx_seq_one_letter_code
_entity_poly.pdbx_strand_id
1 'polypeptide(L)'
;MIAIERWLEEAPVLLEGAPLSLKRQRLKRSVFWTLLSFFTSHALCRLDVPAVLQTVERRLEAPVELLREGWAHGISPTAVVQLSQPHVREAMIAILLAPILWNGLARLEYHYGVWTWMTGGNRKRAHRVFALYIVLFSAYREICVHRAVQHSPVWDLRHLYHGGSVERAIRIVGALVYVFGGVLSASGFWRLRLYTYMPEYFGLFCSEMVSSFPFNLFADPMYLGSALMHFGYALWCRSSTGLLLAVVLSLVYWMAARLIEEPFMHKLYGEEHQRRQQQQPRQHWQTEMQTHRTSLLVSNARWPTKRALALN
;
A
#
# COMPACT_ATOMS: atom_id res chain seq x y z
N MET A 1 13.73 -2.82 24.02
CA MET A 1 14.78 -3.77 23.58
C MET A 1 14.75 -5.06 24.39
N ILE A 2 14.84 -5.00 25.72
CA ILE A 2 14.89 -6.19 26.61
C ILE A 2 13.71 -7.18 26.44
N ALA A 3 12.50 -6.69 26.15
CA ALA A 3 11.33 -7.55 25.92
C ALA A 3 11.31 -8.25 24.54
N ILE A 4 12.02 -7.72 23.55
CA ILE A 4 12.12 -8.30 22.20
C ILE A 4 13.26 -9.32 22.13
N GLU A 5 14.38 -9.04 22.80
CA GLU A 5 15.51 -9.98 22.89
C GLU A 5 15.13 -11.25 23.66
N ARG A 6 14.49 -11.11 24.82
CA ARG A 6 13.97 -12.25 25.60
C ARG A 6 12.90 -13.04 24.83
N TRP A 7 12.14 -12.38 23.96
CA TRP A 7 11.16 -13.01 23.08
C TRP A 7 11.79 -13.76 21.90
N LEU A 8 12.88 -13.23 21.33
CA LEU A 8 13.67 -13.90 20.27
C LEU A 8 14.40 -15.14 20.80
N GLU A 9 14.84 -15.12 22.07
CA GLU A 9 15.47 -16.27 22.73
C GLU A 9 14.47 -17.39 23.08
N GLU A 10 13.23 -17.05 23.47
CA GLU A 10 12.21 -18.04 23.88
C GLU A 10 11.36 -18.58 22.70
N ALA A 11 11.28 -17.86 21.57
CA ALA A 11 10.41 -18.20 20.44
C ALA A 11 10.74 -19.52 19.70
N PRO A 12 12.01 -19.89 19.44
CA PRO A 12 12.31 -21.15 18.76
C PRO A 12 12.04 -22.37 19.64
N VAL A 13 12.29 -22.26 20.94
CA VAL A 13 12.23 -23.38 21.91
C VAL A 13 10.79 -23.79 22.26
N LEU A 14 9.80 -22.90 22.10
CA LEU A 14 8.40 -23.15 22.49
C LEU A 14 7.45 -23.51 21.33
N LEU A 15 7.95 -23.64 20.10
CA LEU A 15 7.13 -23.86 18.90
C LEU A 15 7.33 -25.23 18.23
N GLU A 16 8.24 -26.07 18.70
CA GLU A 16 8.26 -27.48 18.31
C GLU A 16 7.08 -28.22 18.95
N GLY A 17 6.25 -28.87 18.14
CA GLY A 17 5.11 -29.68 18.61
C GLY A 17 3.80 -28.96 18.98
N ALA A 18 3.76 -27.63 19.08
CA ALA A 18 2.52 -26.91 19.45
C ALA A 18 1.44 -26.97 18.34
N PRO A 19 0.13 -27.06 18.68
CA PRO A 19 -0.95 -27.05 17.69
C PRO A 19 -1.01 -25.72 16.93
N LEU A 20 -1.35 -25.79 15.63
CA LEU A 20 -1.40 -24.66 14.68
C LEU A 20 -2.24 -23.47 15.18
N SER A 21 -3.31 -23.74 15.95
CA SER A 21 -4.16 -22.72 16.57
C SER A 21 -3.41 -21.87 17.59
N LEU A 22 -2.58 -22.49 18.42
CA LEU A 22 -1.81 -21.83 19.47
C LEU A 22 -0.65 -21.02 18.89
N LYS A 23 0.03 -21.56 17.86
CA LYS A 23 1.05 -20.81 17.09
C LYS A 23 0.44 -19.56 16.45
N ARG A 24 -0.75 -19.69 15.84
CA ARG A 24 -1.51 -18.58 15.24
C ARG A 24 -1.91 -17.53 16.27
N GLN A 25 -2.38 -17.93 17.46
CA GLN A 25 -2.79 -17.01 18.51
C GLN A 25 -1.60 -16.24 19.11
N ARG A 26 -0.46 -16.91 19.32
CA ARG A 26 0.77 -16.27 19.81
C ARG A 26 1.38 -15.32 18.78
N LEU A 27 1.41 -15.69 17.50
CA LEU A 27 1.87 -14.80 16.44
C LEU A 27 1.00 -13.54 16.34
N LYS A 28 -0.33 -13.68 16.41
CA LYS A 28 -1.25 -12.51 16.46
C LYS A 28 -0.92 -11.56 17.60
N ARG A 29 -0.70 -12.10 18.81
CA ARG A 29 -0.34 -11.30 19.98
C ARG A 29 1.03 -10.64 19.80
N SER A 30 2.04 -11.36 19.32
CA SER A 30 3.37 -10.80 19.09
C SER A 30 3.33 -9.67 18.07
N VAL A 31 2.74 -9.90 16.88
CA VAL A 31 2.60 -8.88 15.84
C VAL A 31 1.83 -7.67 16.36
N PHE A 32 0.74 -7.88 17.11
CA PHE A 32 0.00 -6.80 17.74
C PHE A 32 0.88 -5.97 18.69
N TRP A 33 1.64 -6.61 19.58
CA TRP A 33 2.52 -5.92 20.52
C TRP A 33 3.72 -5.26 19.83
N THR A 34 4.29 -5.85 18.77
CA THR A 34 5.36 -5.24 17.97
C THR A 34 4.84 -4.02 17.22
N LEU A 35 3.68 -4.10 16.57
CA LEU A 35 3.05 -2.96 15.90
C LEU A 35 2.72 -1.87 16.92
N LEU A 36 2.07 -2.22 18.02
CA LEU A 36 1.74 -1.28 19.08
C LEU A 36 2.99 -0.63 19.67
N SER A 37 4.06 -1.40 19.90
CA SER A 37 5.35 -0.90 20.39
C SER A 37 6.06 -0.02 19.38
N PHE A 38 6.00 -0.34 18.09
CA PHE A 38 6.53 0.51 17.02
C PHE A 38 5.79 1.86 16.95
N PHE A 39 4.45 1.82 17.02
CA PHE A 39 3.62 3.02 17.05
C PHE A 39 3.86 3.87 18.31
N THR A 40 3.99 3.25 19.48
CA THR A 40 4.25 3.97 20.74
C THR A 40 5.67 4.47 20.90
N SER A 41 6.68 3.76 20.36
CA SER A 41 8.09 4.12 20.56
C SER A 41 8.71 4.98 19.46
N HIS A 42 8.29 4.83 18.20
CA HIS A 42 8.95 5.47 17.06
C HIS A 42 8.04 6.40 16.27
N ALA A 43 6.77 6.04 16.06
CA ALA A 43 5.82 6.92 15.38
C ALA A 43 5.42 8.09 16.30
N LEU A 44 4.92 7.84 17.50
CA LEU A 44 4.40 8.90 18.39
C LEU A 44 5.48 9.79 19.01
N CYS A 45 6.69 9.28 19.28
CA CYS A 45 7.78 10.08 19.89
C CYS A 45 8.55 10.96 18.89
N ARG A 46 8.42 10.73 17.58
CA ARG A 46 9.12 11.53 16.54
C ARG A 46 8.17 12.23 15.55
N LEU A 47 6.91 11.83 15.48
CA LEU A 47 5.88 12.60 14.81
C LEU A 47 5.43 13.68 15.78
N ASP A 48 6.02 14.86 15.65
CA ASP A 48 5.40 16.10 16.14
C ASP A 48 4.09 16.29 15.36
N VAL A 49 3.00 15.73 15.89
CA VAL A 49 1.68 15.73 15.24
C VAL A 49 1.23 17.16 14.91
N PRO A 50 1.42 18.17 15.78
CA PRO A 50 1.24 19.58 15.41
C PRO A 50 2.08 20.04 14.22
N ALA A 51 3.37 19.71 14.17
CA ALA A 51 4.23 20.09 13.03
C ALA A 51 3.85 19.35 11.75
N VAL A 52 3.43 18.09 11.84
CA VAL A 52 2.93 17.30 10.70
C VAL A 52 1.61 17.87 10.21
N LEU A 53 0.67 18.19 11.10
CA LEU A 53 -0.60 18.83 10.76
C LEU A 53 -0.37 20.20 10.13
N GLN A 54 0.46 21.06 10.71
CA GLN A 54 0.83 22.33 10.10
C GLN A 54 1.54 22.16 8.75
N THR A 55 2.35 21.12 8.58
CA THR A 55 3.01 20.83 7.29
C THR A 55 1.99 20.37 6.25
N VAL A 56 1.03 19.53 6.65
CA VAL A 56 -0.06 19.04 5.78
C VAL A 56 -1.00 20.20 5.42
N GLU A 57 -1.36 21.03 6.38
CA GLU A 57 -2.21 22.22 6.23
C GLU A 57 -1.54 23.26 5.33
N ARG A 58 -0.28 23.62 5.58
CA ARG A 58 0.52 24.48 4.67
C ARG A 58 0.67 23.88 3.27
N ARG A 59 0.81 22.55 3.14
CA ARG A 59 0.94 21.87 1.83
C ARG A 59 -0.39 21.74 1.09
N LEU A 60 -1.52 21.69 1.79
CA LEU A 60 -2.86 21.75 1.22
C LEU A 60 -3.21 23.18 0.77
N GLU A 61 -2.78 24.19 1.52
CA GLU A 61 -3.02 25.61 1.23
C GLU A 61 -2.07 26.18 0.17
N ALA A 62 -0.90 25.58 -0.03
CA ALA A 62 0.11 26.09 -0.95
C ALA A 62 0.66 25.04 -1.94
N PRO A 63 -0.14 24.60 -2.94
CA PRO A 63 0.38 23.78 -4.04
C PRO A 63 1.49 24.49 -4.82
N VAL A 64 1.56 25.82 -4.75
CA VAL A 64 2.53 26.67 -5.47
C VAL A 64 3.76 27.05 -4.62
N GLU A 65 3.71 27.02 -3.28
CA GLU A 65 4.89 27.36 -2.46
C GLU A 65 5.92 26.23 -2.38
N LEU A 66 5.55 24.99 -2.73
CA LEU A 66 6.50 23.90 -2.95
C LEU A 66 7.55 24.25 -4.03
N LEU A 67 7.22 25.18 -4.93
CA LEU A 67 8.06 25.68 -6.01
C LEU A 67 8.83 26.96 -5.64
N ARG A 68 8.61 27.54 -4.45
CA ARG A 68 9.21 28.82 -4.04
C ARG A 68 10.63 28.60 -3.51
N GLU A 69 11.58 29.24 -4.19
CA GLU A 69 13.01 29.23 -3.85
C GLU A 69 13.23 29.84 -2.46
N GLY A 70 13.43 28.99 -1.46
CA GLY A 70 13.66 29.41 -0.09
C GLY A 70 14.34 28.34 0.75
N TRP A 71 15.21 27.52 0.15
CA TRP A 71 15.95 26.49 0.88
C TRP A 71 17.43 26.82 0.84
N ALA A 72 18.03 26.99 2.01
CA ALA A 72 19.45 27.29 2.20
C ALA A 72 20.31 26.13 1.71
N HIS A 73 20.58 26.09 0.41
CA HIS A 73 21.40 25.06 -0.20
C HIS A 73 22.88 25.45 -0.10
N GLY A 74 23.71 24.56 0.45
CA GLY A 74 25.13 24.60 0.16
C GLY A 74 25.32 24.40 -1.34
N ILE A 75 25.70 25.45 -2.06
CA ILE A 75 25.98 25.39 -3.49
C ILE A 75 27.34 24.68 -3.65
N SER A 76 27.38 23.55 -4.36
CA SER A 76 28.62 22.83 -4.61
C SER A 76 28.76 22.54 -6.12
N PRO A 77 29.92 22.85 -6.73
CA PRO A 77 30.14 22.62 -8.16
C PRO A 77 30.09 21.14 -8.57
N THR A 78 30.22 20.21 -7.62
CA THR A 78 30.19 18.77 -7.90
C THR A 78 29.01 18.02 -7.31
N ALA A 79 28.14 18.67 -6.51
CA ALA A 79 26.92 18.12 -5.90
C ALA A 79 26.95 16.59 -5.65
N VAL A 80 28.03 16.12 -5.04
CA VAL A 80 28.27 14.68 -4.84
C VAL A 80 27.32 14.17 -3.79
N VAL A 81 26.70 13.01 -4.03
CA VAL A 81 25.77 12.41 -3.09
C VAL A 81 26.48 11.99 -1.81
N GLN A 82 26.05 12.54 -0.68
CA GLN A 82 26.62 12.24 0.64
C GLN A 82 25.76 11.21 1.37
N LEU A 83 26.05 9.92 1.15
CA LEU A 83 25.32 8.81 1.79
C LEU A 83 25.47 8.77 3.31
N SER A 84 26.49 9.44 3.87
CA SER A 84 26.72 9.53 5.31
C SER A 84 25.71 10.44 6.03
N GLN A 85 25.00 11.31 5.30
CA GLN A 85 24.05 12.24 5.91
C GLN A 85 22.87 11.48 6.56
N PRO A 86 22.46 11.86 7.78
CA PRO A 86 21.41 11.14 8.52
C PRO A 86 20.06 11.16 7.78
N HIS A 87 19.70 12.29 7.16
CA HIS A 87 18.45 12.41 6.41
C HIS A 87 18.42 11.53 5.15
N VAL A 88 19.54 11.39 4.45
CA VAL A 88 19.67 10.51 3.28
C VAL A 88 19.50 9.04 3.69
N ARG A 89 20.12 8.65 4.80
CA ARG A 89 19.96 7.29 5.35
C ARG A 89 18.52 7.03 5.79
N GLU A 90 17.87 7.98 6.45
CA GLU A 90 16.48 7.87 6.86
C GLU A 90 15.55 7.69 5.63
N ALA A 91 15.74 8.51 4.58
CA ALA A 91 14.98 8.39 3.34
C ALA A 91 15.20 7.02 2.66
N MET A 92 16.45 6.55 2.56
CA MET A 92 16.78 5.24 2.02
C MET A 92 16.09 4.10 2.79
N ILE A 93 16.16 4.14 4.13
CA ILE A 93 15.50 3.15 4.98
C ILE A 93 13.98 3.18 4.77
N ALA A 94 13.37 4.37 4.74
CA ALA A 94 11.93 4.51 4.52
C ALA A 94 11.51 3.98 3.13
N ILE A 95 12.30 4.23 2.08
CA ILE A 95 12.06 3.71 0.73
C ILE A 95 12.15 2.18 0.70
N LEU A 96 13.16 1.59 1.34
CA LEU A 96 13.35 0.14 1.34
C LEU A 96 12.31 -0.59 2.21
N LEU A 97 11.99 -0.05 3.39
CA LEU A 97 11.04 -0.65 4.32
C LEU A 97 9.61 -0.61 3.79
N ALA A 98 9.26 0.41 3.00
CA ALA A 98 7.93 0.62 2.43
C ALA A 98 7.31 -0.70 1.86
N PRO A 99 7.84 -1.30 0.78
CA PRO A 99 7.27 -2.52 0.24
C PRO A 99 7.41 -3.75 1.10
N ILE A 100 8.45 -3.83 1.92
CA ILE A 100 8.63 -4.94 2.86
C ILE A 100 7.48 -4.95 3.88
N LEU A 101 7.16 -3.78 4.43
CA LEU A 101 6.13 -3.63 5.45
C LEU A 101 4.74 -3.88 4.89
N TRP A 102 4.33 -3.22 3.79
CA TRP A 102 2.98 -3.46 3.28
C TRP A 102 2.80 -4.87 2.71
N ASN A 103 3.77 -5.43 1.98
CA ASN A 103 3.65 -6.81 1.51
C ASN A 103 3.67 -7.81 2.67
N GLY A 104 4.53 -7.61 3.67
CA GLY A 104 4.60 -8.47 4.85
C GLY A 104 3.31 -8.43 5.67
N LEU A 105 2.79 -7.23 5.96
CA LEU A 105 1.57 -7.03 6.73
C LEU A 105 0.32 -7.52 5.97
N ALA A 106 0.29 -7.38 4.64
CA ALA A 106 -0.76 -7.97 3.81
C ALA A 106 -0.70 -9.50 3.86
N ARG A 107 0.48 -10.13 3.73
CA ARG A 107 0.64 -11.59 3.83
C ARG A 107 0.26 -12.14 5.21
N LEU A 108 0.53 -11.38 6.28
CA LEU A 108 0.06 -11.71 7.62
C LEU A 108 -1.47 -11.72 7.70
N GLU A 109 -2.15 -10.81 7.00
CA GLU A 109 -3.60 -10.87 6.85
C GLU A 109 -4.03 -12.15 6.13
N TYR A 110 -3.46 -12.44 4.97
CA TYR A 110 -3.86 -13.61 4.17
C TYR A 110 -3.72 -14.93 4.95
N HIS A 111 -2.62 -15.11 5.69
CA HIS A 111 -2.37 -16.36 6.42
C HIS A 111 -3.04 -16.44 7.80
N TYR A 112 -3.15 -15.32 8.51
CA TYR A 112 -3.55 -15.31 9.92
C TYR A 112 -4.76 -14.44 10.25
N GLY A 113 -5.16 -13.53 9.36
CA GLY A 113 -6.28 -12.60 9.58
C GLY A 113 -6.03 -11.67 10.76
N VAL A 114 -4.83 -11.08 10.85
CA VAL A 114 -4.41 -10.21 11.97
C VAL A 114 -5.25 -8.94 12.02
N TRP A 115 -5.40 -8.25 10.90
CA TRP A 115 -6.15 -7.00 10.79
C TRP A 115 -7.66 -7.24 10.91
N THR A 116 -8.17 -8.32 10.31
CA THR A 116 -9.56 -8.72 10.49
C THR A 116 -9.86 -9.03 11.95
N TRP A 117 -8.93 -9.67 12.66
CA TRP A 117 -9.09 -9.91 14.10
C TRP A 117 -9.09 -8.60 14.91
N MET A 118 -8.16 -7.68 14.65
CA MET A 118 -8.09 -6.38 15.33
C MET A 118 -9.34 -5.51 15.12
N THR A 119 -10.03 -5.68 14.00
CA THR A 119 -11.23 -4.90 13.64
C THR A 119 -12.55 -5.61 13.95
N GLY A 120 -12.52 -6.64 14.81
CA GLY A 120 -13.73 -7.35 15.26
C GLY A 120 -14.35 -8.26 14.20
N GLY A 121 -13.55 -8.83 13.31
CA GLY A 121 -13.99 -9.79 12.28
C GLY A 121 -14.43 -9.16 10.96
N ASN A 122 -14.41 -7.84 10.82
CA ASN A 122 -14.87 -7.16 9.61
C ASN A 122 -13.74 -6.87 8.62
N ARG A 123 -13.61 -7.71 7.60
CA ARG A 123 -12.58 -7.61 6.53
C ARG A 123 -12.57 -6.25 5.80
N LYS A 124 -13.74 -5.62 5.58
CA LYS A 124 -13.81 -4.30 4.92
C LYS A 124 -13.25 -3.20 5.80
N ARG A 125 -13.49 -3.26 7.12
CA ARG A 125 -12.89 -2.31 8.08
C ARG A 125 -11.39 -2.56 8.21
N ALA A 126 -10.97 -3.82 8.31
CA ALA A 126 -9.57 -4.24 8.32
C ALA A 126 -8.79 -3.65 7.13
N HIS A 127 -9.33 -3.82 5.91
CA HIS A 127 -8.74 -3.28 4.69
C HIS A 127 -8.63 -1.75 4.72
N ARG A 128 -9.67 -1.03 5.18
CA ARG A 128 -9.62 0.44 5.29
C ARG A 128 -8.55 0.93 6.26
N VAL A 129 -8.39 0.25 7.41
CA VAL A 129 -7.34 0.57 8.38
C VAL A 129 -5.95 0.29 7.80
N PHE A 130 -5.80 -0.80 7.06
CA PHE A 130 -4.55 -1.14 6.37
C PHE A 130 -4.21 -0.15 5.25
N ALA A 131 -5.19 0.25 4.44
CA ALA A 131 -5.04 1.29 3.43
C ALA A 131 -4.59 2.63 4.06
N LEU A 132 -5.22 3.03 5.17
CA LEU A 132 -4.82 4.23 5.92
C LEU A 132 -3.36 4.12 6.41
N TYR A 133 -2.97 2.95 6.92
CA TYR A 133 -1.58 2.70 7.31
C TYR A 133 -0.60 2.92 6.15
N ILE A 134 -0.89 2.37 4.95
CA ILE A 134 -0.01 2.53 3.79
C ILE A 134 0.08 4.00 3.36
N VAL A 135 -1.04 4.73 3.37
CA VAL A 135 -1.07 6.16 3.05
C VAL A 135 -0.20 6.96 4.02
N LEU A 136 -0.36 6.71 5.33
CA LEU A 136 0.43 7.39 6.37
C LEU A 136 1.92 7.06 6.26
N PHE A 137 2.27 5.80 6.03
CA PHE A 137 3.67 5.39 5.84
C PHE A 137 4.27 5.99 4.56
N SER A 138 3.48 6.08 3.48
CA SER A 138 3.90 6.71 2.23
C SER A 138 4.13 8.21 2.40
N ALA A 139 3.28 8.90 3.18
CA ALA A 139 3.48 10.30 3.53
C ALA A 139 4.74 10.50 4.39
N TYR A 140 5.00 9.61 5.36
CA TYR A 140 6.23 9.62 6.14
C TYR A 140 7.47 9.46 5.24
N ARG A 141 7.48 8.48 4.34
CA ARG A 141 8.57 8.30 3.35
C ARG A 141 8.79 9.57 2.53
N GLU A 142 7.72 10.21 2.05
CA GLU A 142 7.79 11.45 1.28
C GLU A 142 8.46 12.58 2.09
N ILE A 143 8.09 12.72 3.37
CA ILE A 143 8.71 13.68 4.28
C ILE A 143 10.22 13.40 4.43
N CYS A 144 10.63 12.15 4.58
CA CYS A 144 12.04 11.77 4.67
C CYS A 144 12.81 12.14 3.39
N VAL A 145 12.24 11.83 2.21
CA VAL A 145 12.85 12.18 0.91
C VAL A 145 12.99 13.69 0.76
N HIS A 146 11.95 14.45 1.08
CA HIS A 146 12.00 15.92 1.02
C HIS A 146 13.07 16.50 1.95
N ARG A 147 13.16 16.02 3.20
CA ARG A 147 14.20 16.44 4.14
C ARG A 147 15.60 16.12 3.62
N ALA A 148 15.79 14.93 3.05
CA ALA A 148 17.07 14.52 2.46
C ALA A 148 17.49 15.44 1.31
N VAL A 149 16.55 15.80 0.44
CA VAL A 149 16.80 16.74 -0.67
C VAL A 149 17.11 18.15 -0.16
N GLN A 150 16.38 18.65 0.84
CA GLN A 150 16.57 19.98 1.41
C GLN A 150 17.93 20.18 2.07
N HIS A 151 18.44 19.15 2.75
CA HIS A 151 19.73 19.20 3.45
C HIS A 151 20.92 18.73 2.60
N SER A 152 20.66 18.36 1.34
CA SER A 152 21.70 17.97 0.38
C SER A 152 22.18 19.17 -0.45
N PRO A 153 23.44 19.17 -0.89
CA PRO A 153 23.91 20.16 -1.86
C PRO A 153 23.15 20.02 -3.18
N VAL A 154 22.96 21.15 -3.85
CA VAL A 154 22.36 21.24 -5.19
C VAL A 154 23.42 21.56 -6.22
N TRP A 155 23.26 21.07 -7.44
CA TRP A 155 24.14 21.42 -8.54
C TRP A 155 23.77 22.78 -9.10
N ASP A 156 24.79 23.58 -9.39
CA ASP A 156 24.66 24.91 -10.00
C ASP A 156 25.40 24.91 -11.33
N LEU A 157 24.66 25.10 -12.42
CA LEU A 157 25.21 25.16 -13.77
C LEU A 157 25.50 26.58 -14.24
N ARG A 158 25.15 27.62 -13.47
CA ARG A 158 25.25 29.03 -13.90
C ARG A 158 26.66 29.48 -14.26
N HIS A 159 27.67 28.76 -13.76
CA HIS A 159 29.07 28.97 -14.08
C HIS A 159 29.43 28.55 -15.53
N LEU A 160 28.60 27.75 -16.20
CA LEU A 160 28.80 27.31 -17.58
C LEU A 160 28.18 28.30 -18.59
N TYR A 161 28.75 28.36 -19.80
CA TYR A 161 28.14 29.09 -20.92
C TYR A 161 26.74 28.51 -21.23
N HIS A 162 25.71 29.36 -21.27
CA HIS A 162 24.27 29.00 -21.29
C HIS A 162 23.71 28.24 -20.07
N GLY A 163 24.49 28.06 -19.00
CA GLY A 163 24.10 27.24 -17.86
C GLY A 163 22.82 27.65 -17.15
N GLY A 164 22.54 28.95 -17.02
CA GLY A 164 21.28 29.45 -16.45
C GLY A 164 20.04 29.10 -17.28
N SER A 165 20.18 29.03 -18.61
CA SER A 165 19.07 28.61 -19.50
C SER A 165 18.82 27.11 -19.38
N VAL A 166 19.90 26.32 -19.31
CA VAL A 166 19.83 24.87 -19.12
C VAL A 166 19.19 24.54 -17.76
N GLU A 167 19.60 25.22 -16.69
CA GLU A 167 19.03 25.06 -15.34
C GLU A 167 17.51 25.31 -15.35
N ARG A 168 17.08 26.38 -16.03
CA ARG A 168 15.65 26.70 -16.16
C ARG A 168 14.89 25.61 -16.93
N ALA A 169 15.45 25.11 -18.02
CA ALA A 169 14.85 24.03 -18.82
C ALA A 169 14.69 22.75 -17.99
N ILE A 170 15.71 22.35 -17.23
CA ILE A 170 15.65 21.18 -16.34
C ILE A 170 14.53 21.32 -15.32
N ARG A 171 14.36 22.50 -14.72
CA ARG A 171 13.29 22.74 -13.76
C ARG A 171 11.92 22.64 -14.40
N ILE A 172 11.71 23.24 -15.57
CA ILE A 172 10.45 23.14 -16.31
C ILE A 172 10.14 21.67 -16.62
N VAL A 173 11.11 20.92 -17.13
CA VAL A 173 10.96 19.47 -17.38
C VAL A 173 10.64 18.73 -16.08
N GLY A 174 11.32 19.04 -14.98
CA GLY A 174 11.07 18.47 -13.65
C GLY A 174 9.63 18.69 -13.18
N ALA A 175 9.11 19.91 -13.30
CA ALA A 175 7.72 20.22 -12.96
C ALA A 175 6.73 19.45 -13.84
N LEU A 176 6.96 19.40 -15.16
CA LEU A 176 6.08 18.67 -16.08
C LEU A 176 6.06 17.17 -15.75
N VAL A 177 7.22 16.58 -15.49
CA VAL A 177 7.34 15.16 -15.10
C VAL A 177 6.66 14.91 -13.75
N TYR A 178 6.81 15.82 -12.77
CA TYR A 178 6.14 15.73 -11.47
C TYR A 178 4.62 15.74 -11.63
N VAL A 179 4.08 16.71 -12.36
CA VAL A 179 2.63 16.85 -12.60
C VAL A 179 2.10 15.63 -13.35
N PHE A 180 2.80 15.19 -14.40
CA PHE A 180 2.40 14.01 -15.17
C PHE A 180 2.39 12.74 -14.30
N GLY A 181 3.42 12.54 -13.47
CA GLY A 181 3.47 11.43 -12.51
C GLY A 181 2.31 11.48 -11.50
N GLY A 182 1.99 12.68 -10.99
CA GLY A 182 0.85 12.89 -10.10
C GLY A 182 -0.49 12.55 -10.74
N VAL A 183 -0.73 13.02 -11.97
CA VAL A 183 -1.94 12.69 -12.75
C VAL A 183 -2.04 11.19 -12.99
N LEU A 184 -0.93 10.54 -13.37
CA LEU A 184 -0.91 9.10 -13.61
C LEU A 184 -1.24 8.31 -12.34
N SER A 185 -0.61 8.62 -11.21
CA SER A 185 -0.92 8.01 -9.91
C SER A 185 -2.36 8.23 -9.49
N ALA A 186 -2.84 9.47 -9.55
CA ALA A 186 -4.20 9.84 -9.14
C ALA A 186 -5.25 9.13 -10.00
N SER A 187 -5.04 9.05 -11.31
CA SER A 187 -5.94 8.32 -12.21
C SER A 187 -5.98 6.81 -11.92
N GLY A 188 -4.85 6.21 -11.52
CA GLY A 188 -4.78 4.83 -11.06
C GLY A 188 -5.62 4.60 -9.79
N PHE A 189 -5.41 5.41 -8.76
CA PHE A 189 -6.19 5.36 -7.51
C PHE A 189 -7.68 5.58 -7.75
N TRP A 190 -8.01 6.58 -8.58
CA TRP A 190 -9.40 6.90 -8.92
C TRP A 190 -10.13 5.71 -9.53
N ARG A 191 -9.43 4.92 -10.36
CA ARG A 191 -10.02 3.79 -11.05
C ARG A 191 -10.20 2.56 -10.15
N LEU A 192 -9.29 2.35 -9.20
CA LEU A 192 -9.37 1.25 -8.22
C LEU A 192 -10.32 1.55 -7.04
N ARG A 193 -10.61 2.82 -6.75
CA ARG A 193 -11.53 3.26 -5.67
C ARG A 193 -11.22 2.57 -4.34
N LEU A 194 -12.22 1.92 -3.72
CA LEU A 194 -12.10 1.21 -2.44
C LEU A 194 -11.27 -0.08 -2.50
N TYR A 195 -10.83 -0.49 -3.70
CA TYR A 195 -10.02 -1.67 -3.95
C TYR A 195 -8.54 -1.32 -4.23
N THR A 196 -8.12 -0.14 -3.83
CA THR A 196 -6.69 0.21 -3.76
C THR A 196 -6.02 -0.48 -2.56
N TYR A 197 -4.71 -0.75 -2.64
CA TYR A 197 -3.89 -1.32 -1.55
C TYR A 197 -4.14 -2.78 -1.18
N MET A 198 -4.14 -3.64 -2.19
CA MET A 198 -4.08 -5.10 -2.02
C MET A 198 -5.29 -5.73 -1.29
N PRO A 199 -6.54 -5.40 -1.69
CA PRO A 199 -7.76 -5.88 -1.02
C PRO A 199 -7.94 -7.41 -1.06
N GLU A 200 -7.36 -8.09 -2.05
CA GLU A 200 -7.41 -9.53 -2.22
C GLU A 200 -6.79 -10.30 -1.04
N TYR A 201 -5.85 -9.71 -0.31
CA TYR A 201 -5.29 -10.32 0.92
C TYR A 201 -6.31 -10.41 2.05
N PHE A 202 -7.33 -9.53 2.02
CA PHE A 202 -8.48 -9.55 2.91
C PHE A 202 -9.62 -10.41 2.36
N GLY A 203 -9.42 -11.10 1.22
CA GLY A 203 -10.44 -11.85 0.50
C GLY A 203 -11.48 -10.95 -0.17
N LEU A 204 -11.12 -9.70 -0.49
CA LEU A 204 -11.98 -8.74 -1.19
C LEU A 204 -11.51 -8.65 -2.65
N PHE A 205 -12.03 -9.55 -3.49
CA PHE A 205 -11.62 -9.62 -4.90
C PHE A 205 -12.42 -8.65 -5.77
N CYS A 206 -11.73 -8.05 -6.75
CA CYS A 206 -12.40 -7.34 -7.84
C CYS A 206 -13.17 -8.32 -8.72
N SER A 207 -14.34 -7.90 -9.22
CA SER A 207 -15.14 -8.72 -10.14
C SER A 207 -14.50 -8.81 -11.52
N GLU A 208 -13.86 -7.73 -11.96
CA GLU A 208 -13.25 -7.61 -13.29
C GLU A 208 -11.90 -6.90 -13.17
N MET A 209 -10.96 -7.27 -14.04
CA MET A 209 -9.71 -6.53 -14.19
C MET A 209 -10.00 -5.17 -14.82
N VAL A 210 -9.40 -4.13 -14.24
CA VAL A 210 -9.50 -2.77 -14.77
C VAL A 210 -8.62 -2.67 -16.02
N SER A 211 -9.24 -2.56 -17.18
CA SER A 211 -8.56 -2.49 -18.48
C SER A 211 -8.66 -1.14 -19.18
N SER A 212 -9.14 -0.10 -18.50
CA SER A 212 -9.21 1.26 -19.02
C SER A 212 -8.02 2.10 -18.52
N PHE A 213 -7.85 3.31 -19.06
CA PHE A 213 -6.84 4.25 -18.59
C PHE A 213 -6.84 4.41 -17.05
N PRO A 214 -5.66 4.43 -16.40
CA PRO A 214 -4.31 4.28 -16.98
C PRO A 214 -3.80 2.84 -17.18
N PHE A 215 -4.58 1.83 -16.77
CA PHE A 215 -4.17 0.42 -16.76
C PHE A 215 -4.11 -0.23 -18.15
N ASN A 216 -4.71 0.39 -19.17
CA ASN A 216 -4.57 -0.06 -20.56
C ASN A 216 -3.19 0.27 -21.17
N LEU A 217 -2.47 1.23 -20.60
CA LEU A 217 -1.17 1.69 -21.09
C LEU A 217 -0.02 1.24 -20.19
N PHE A 218 -0.26 1.17 -18.88
CA PHE A 218 0.77 0.86 -17.90
C PHE A 218 0.28 -0.26 -16.98
N ALA A 219 1.14 -1.24 -16.70
CA ALA A 219 0.84 -2.32 -15.76
C ALA A 219 0.61 -1.79 -14.34
N ASP A 220 1.54 -0.94 -13.87
CA ASP A 220 1.56 -0.40 -12.51
C ASP A 220 1.57 1.14 -12.50
N PRO A 221 0.48 1.80 -12.94
CA PRO A 221 0.44 3.24 -13.14
C PRO A 221 0.70 4.03 -11.85
N MET A 222 0.35 3.48 -10.69
CA MET A 222 0.61 4.11 -9.40
C MET A 222 2.10 4.07 -9.01
N TYR A 223 2.79 2.95 -9.26
CA TYR A 223 4.24 2.87 -9.02
C TYR A 223 5.01 3.75 -10.00
N LEU A 224 4.64 3.71 -11.28
CA LEU A 224 5.26 4.57 -12.29
C LEU A 224 5.02 6.05 -12.01
N GLY A 225 3.78 6.44 -11.70
CA GLY A 225 3.44 7.83 -11.38
C GLY A 225 4.21 8.35 -10.16
N SER A 226 4.30 7.55 -9.09
CA SER A 226 5.08 7.89 -7.90
C SER A 226 6.58 8.03 -8.21
N ALA A 227 7.16 7.12 -9.01
CA ALA A 227 8.55 7.22 -9.46
C ALA A 227 8.80 8.52 -10.24
N LEU A 228 7.91 8.85 -11.20
CA LEU A 228 7.99 10.08 -11.98
C LEU A 228 7.87 11.33 -11.09
N MET A 229 7.02 11.33 -10.07
CA MET A 229 6.98 12.41 -9.09
C MET A 229 8.33 12.60 -8.38
N HIS A 230 8.98 11.52 -7.94
CA HIS A 230 10.28 11.62 -7.28
C HIS A 230 11.37 12.15 -8.22
N PHE A 231 11.40 11.68 -9.47
CA PHE A 231 12.31 12.20 -10.50
C PHE A 231 12.04 13.68 -10.82
N GLY A 232 10.78 14.05 -11.03
CA GLY A 232 10.37 15.42 -11.33
C GLY A 232 10.74 16.38 -10.21
N TYR A 233 10.51 15.98 -8.95
CA TYR A 233 10.92 16.74 -7.78
C TYR A 233 12.45 16.90 -7.69
N ALA A 234 13.20 15.82 -7.92
CA ALA A 234 14.67 15.86 -7.91
C ALA A 234 15.25 16.80 -8.97
N LEU A 235 14.68 16.79 -10.18
CA LEU A 235 15.06 17.70 -11.27
C LEU A 235 14.69 19.15 -10.94
N TRP A 236 13.47 19.37 -10.42
CA TRP A 236 13.01 20.70 -9.98
C TRP A 236 13.95 21.30 -8.92
N CYS A 237 14.36 20.49 -7.94
CA CYS A 237 15.27 20.90 -6.87
C CYS A 237 16.74 20.91 -7.27
N ARG A 238 17.10 20.43 -8.47
CA ARG A 238 18.50 20.25 -8.91
C ARG A 238 19.30 19.47 -7.87
N SER A 239 18.76 18.33 -7.44
CA SER A 239 19.34 17.53 -6.37
C SER A 239 19.83 16.17 -6.90
N SER A 240 21.14 15.95 -6.86
CA SER A 240 21.74 14.63 -7.16
C SER A 240 21.29 13.57 -6.17
N THR A 241 21.16 13.94 -4.88
CA THR A 241 20.60 13.06 -3.85
C THR A 241 19.17 12.67 -4.19
N GLY A 242 18.33 13.65 -4.58
CA GLY A 242 16.97 13.38 -5.01
C GLY A 242 16.90 12.40 -6.18
N LEU A 243 17.79 12.54 -7.17
CA LEU A 243 17.86 11.65 -8.31
C LEU A 243 18.24 10.22 -7.89
N LEU A 244 19.25 10.07 -7.01
CA LEU A 244 19.61 8.77 -6.47
C LEU A 244 18.44 8.12 -5.73
N LEU A 245 17.77 8.86 -4.85
CA LEU A 245 16.62 8.36 -4.09
C LEU A 245 15.48 7.95 -5.03
N ALA A 246 15.23 8.70 -6.11
CA ALA A 246 14.24 8.37 -7.13
C ALA A 246 14.58 7.08 -7.88
N VAL A 247 15.86 6.87 -8.24
CA VAL A 247 16.35 5.62 -8.86
C VAL A 247 16.15 4.44 -7.92
N VAL A 248 16.59 4.57 -6.66
CA VAL A 248 16.44 3.52 -5.65
C VAL A 248 14.97 3.16 -5.46
N LEU A 249 14.10 4.17 -5.29
CA LEU A 249 12.65 3.96 -5.16
C LEU A 249 12.06 3.24 -6.38
N SER A 250 12.48 3.61 -7.59
CA SER A 250 12.01 2.98 -8.82
C SER A 250 12.41 1.51 -8.90
N LEU A 251 13.66 1.18 -8.54
CA LEU A 251 14.14 -0.20 -8.47
C LEU A 251 13.38 -1.02 -7.43
N VAL A 252 13.16 -0.44 -6.26
CA VAL A 252 12.42 -1.07 -5.16
C VAL A 252 10.97 -1.35 -5.55
N TYR A 253 10.31 -0.42 -6.22
CA TYR A 253 8.95 -0.63 -6.75
C TYR A 253 8.92 -1.69 -7.84
N TRP A 254 9.86 -1.66 -8.77
CA TRP A 254 9.95 -2.68 -9.81
C TRP A 254 10.14 -4.08 -9.20
N MET A 255 11.03 -4.23 -8.22
CA MET A 255 11.24 -5.49 -7.51
C MET A 255 9.98 -5.92 -6.75
N ALA A 256 9.32 -5.01 -6.03
CA ALA A 256 8.10 -5.32 -5.28
C ALA A 256 6.97 -5.77 -6.22
N ALA A 257 6.72 -5.04 -7.29
CA ALA A 257 5.70 -5.37 -8.28
C ALA A 257 5.97 -6.74 -8.93
N ARG A 258 7.16 -6.94 -9.49
CA ARG A 258 7.47 -8.11 -10.32
C ARG A 258 7.78 -9.37 -9.55
N LEU A 259 8.52 -9.26 -8.43
CA LEU A 259 9.01 -10.43 -7.70
C LEU A 259 8.08 -10.85 -6.57
N ILE A 260 7.27 -9.92 -6.04
CA ILE A 260 6.49 -10.15 -4.82
C ILE A 260 5.00 -10.11 -5.11
N GLU A 261 4.50 -9.05 -5.75
CA GLU A 261 3.07 -8.80 -5.93
C GLU A 261 2.50 -9.63 -7.08
N GLU A 262 3.05 -9.54 -8.29
CA GLU A 262 2.56 -10.26 -9.48
C GLU A 262 2.37 -11.78 -9.24
N PRO A 263 3.37 -12.55 -8.74
CA PRO A 263 3.20 -13.99 -8.55
C PRO A 263 2.12 -14.33 -7.52
N PHE A 264 2.00 -13.50 -6.49
CA PHE A 264 1.03 -13.72 -5.42
C PHE A 264 -0.40 -13.35 -5.87
N MET A 265 -0.53 -12.30 -6.67
CA MET A 265 -1.78 -11.90 -7.31
C MET A 265 -2.32 -13.02 -8.21
N HIS A 266 -1.48 -13.59 -9.07
CA HIS A 266 -1.89 -14.72 -9.91
C HIS A 266 -2.38 -15.92 -9.09
N LYS A 267 -1.68 -16.25 -8.00
CA LYS A 267 -2.10 -17.31 -7.09
C LYS A 267 -3.46 -17.03 -6.46
N LEU A 268 -3.64 -15.84 -5.87
CA LEU A 268 -4.87 -15.42 -5.19
C LEU A 268 -6.10 -15.45 -6.11
N TYR A 269 -5.97 -14.86 -7.30
CA TYR A 269 -7.07 -14.84 -8.27
C TYR A 269 -7.33 -16.23 -8.86
N GLY A 270 -6.30 -17.08 -9.00
CA GLY A 270 -6.46 -18.48 -9.40
C GLY A 270 -7.24 -19.31 -8.37
N GLU A 271 -6.90 -19.18 -7.08
CA GLU A 271 -7.62 -19.82 -5.98
C GLU A 271 -9.08 -19.37 -5.91
N GLU A 272 -9.34 -18.07 -6.09
CA GLU A 272 -10.69 -17.52 -6.09
C GLU A 272 -11.51 -18.02 -7.29
N HIS A 273 -10.91 -18.10 -8.48
CA HIS A 273 -11.59 -18.63 -9.66
C HIS A 273 -12.01 -20.09 -9.46
N GLN A 274 -11.12 -20.93 -8.91
CA GLN A 274 -11.44 -22.32 -8.57
C GLN A 274 -12.57 -22.43 -7.53
N ARG A 275 -12.55 -21.58 -6.49
CA ARG A 275 -13.61 -21.55 -5.47
C ARG A 275 -14.96 -21.20 -6.07
N ARG A 276 -15.02 -20.21 -6.97
CA ARG A 276 -16.26 -19.83 -7.66
C ARG A 276 -16.79 -20.96 -8.55
N GLN A 277 -15.92 -21.62 -9.30
CA GLN A 277 -16.29 -22.78 -10.13
C GLN A 277 -16.83 -23.95 -9.30
N GLN A 278 -16.30 -24.20 -8.10
CA GLN A 278 -16.82 -25.28 -7.23
C GLN A 278 -18.14 -24.93 -6.54
N GLN A 279 -18.42 -23.66 -6.31
CA GLN A 279 -19.64 -23.20 -5.66
C GLN A 279 -20.84 -23.12 -6.63
N GLN A 280 -20.61 -22.82 -7.91
CA GLN A 280 -21.67 -22.73 -8.92
C GLN A 280 -22.51 -24.01 -9.07
N PRO A 281 -21.92 -25.22 -9.22
CA PRO A 281 -22.68 -26.47 -9.27
C PRO A 281 -23.47 -26.70 -8.00
N ARG A 282 -22.87 -26.45 -6.83
CA ARG A 282 -23.56 -26.66 -5.53
C ARG A 282 -24.76 -25.76 -5.36
N GLN A 283 -24.65 -24.49 -5.77
CA GLN A 283 -25.77 -23.56 -5.72
C GLN A 283 -26.87 -23.97 -6.68
N HIS A 284 -26.53 -24.35 -7.91
CA HIS A 284 -27.49 -24.84 -8.91
C HIS A 284 -28.28 -26.06 -8.39
N TRP A 285 -27.59 -27.07 -7.84
CA TRP A 285 -28.23 -28.25 -7.23
C TRP A 285 -29.13 -27.89 -6.04
N GLN A 286 -28.71 -26.95 -5.18
CA GLN A 286 -29.53 -26.51 -4.05
C GLN A 286 -30.79 -25.78 -4.50
N THR A 287 -30.67 -24.93 -5.53
CA THR A 287 -31.82 -24.23 -6.11
C THR A 287 -32.79 -25.22 -6.76
N GLU A 288 -32.31 -26.16 -7.57
CA GLU A 288 -33.17 -27.20 -8.17
C GLU A 288 -33.89 -28.06 -7.12
N MET A 289 -33.19 -28.48 -6.07
CA MET A 289 -33.82 -29.23 -4.97
C MET A 289 -34.87 -28.41 -4.22
N GLN A 290 -34.63 -27.10 -4.03
CA GLN A 290 -35.64 -26.21 -3.44
C GLN A 290 -36.85 -26.06 -4.35
N THR A 291 -36.66 -25.87 -5.67
CA THR A 291 -37.74 -25.78 -6.66
C THR A 291 -38.55 -27.06 -6.72
N HIS A 292 -37.91 -28.23 -6.73
CA HIS A 292 -38.59 -29.53 -6.67
C HIS A 292 -39.36 -29.74 -5.36
N ARG A 293 -38.81 -29.32 -4.21
CA ARG A 293 -39.54 -29.37 -2.93
C ARG A 293 -40.75 -28.44 -2.92
N THR A 294 -40.63 -27.22 -3.46
CA THR A 294 -41.76 -26.29 -3.54
C THR A 294 -42.83 -26.79 -4.50
N SER A 295 -42.46 -27.37 -5.64
CA SER A 295 -43.43 -27.95 -6.57
C SER A 295 -44.17 -29.14 -5.95
N LEU A 296 -43.48 -29.99 -5.19
CA LEU A 296 -44.11 -31.11 -4.46
C LEU A 296 -45.07 -30.62 -3.37
N LEU A 297 -44.70 -29.61 -2.58
CA LEU A 297 -45.57 -29.01 -1.56
C LEU A 297 -46.81 -28.37 -2.18
N VAL A 298 -46.68 -27.66 -3.30
CA VAL A 298 -47.81 -27.08 -4.05
C VAL A 298 -48.71 -28.17 -4.65
N SER A 299 -48.13 -29.27 -5.13
CA SER A 299 -48.90 -30.41 -5.66
C SER A 299 -49.68 -31.16 -4.57
N ASN A 300 -49.09 -31.32 -3.37
CA ASN A 300 -49.74 -31.96 -2.22
C ASN A 300 -50.79 -31.05 -1.57
N ALA A 301 -50.60 -29.72 -1.57
CA ALA A 301 -51.60 -28.76 -1.10
C ALA A 301 -52.83 -28.65 -2.02
N ARG A 302 -52.72 -29.07 -3.28
CA ARG A 302 -53.86 -29.13 -4.23
C ARG A 302 -54.80 -30.31 -4.01
N TRP A 303 -54.47 -31.25 -3.13
CA TRP A 303 -55.36 -32.33 -2.73
C TRP A 303 -55.79 -32.17 -1.26
N PRO A 304 -56.83 -31.37 -0.97
CA PRO A 304 -57.49 -31.50 0.31
C PRO A 304 -58.10 -32.91 0.40
N THR A 305 -57.75 -33.58 1.49
CA THR A 305 -58.30 -34.85 1.96
C THR A 305 -59.84 -34.91 1.78
N LYS A 306 -60.31 -35.61 0.73
CA LYS A 306 -61.71 -36.06 0.61
C LYS A 306 -62.00 -37.21 1.58
N ARG A 307 -61.81 -37.01 2.89
CA ARG A 307 -62.06 -38.06 3.90
C ARG A 307 -62.70 -37.59 5.21
N ALA A 308 -63.45 -36.49 5.21
CA ALA A 308 -64.09 -35.97 6.43
C ALA A 308 -65.54 -35.46 6.28
N LEU A 309 -66.32 -35.93 5.30
CA LEU A 309 -67.74 -35.54 5.15
C LEU A 309 -68.63 -36.76 4.83
N ALA A 310 -68.62 -37.76 5.71
CA ALA A 310 -69.56 -38.88 5.66
C ALA A 310 -69.87 -39.41 7.08
N LEU A 311 -70.29 -38.53 7.99
CA LEU A 311 -70.95 -38.89 9.25
C LEU A 311 -71.87 -37.73 9.69
N ASN A 312 -73.07 -37.71 9.14
CA ASN A 312 -74.35 -37.34 9.78
C ASN A 312 -75.49 -37.46 8.77
#